data_AF-A0A290XCH7-F1
#
_entry.id   AF-A0A290XCH7-F1
#
_cell.length_a   1.000
_cell.length_b   1.000
_cell.length_c   1.000
_cell.angle_alpha   90.00
_cell.angle_beta   90.00
_cell.angle_gamma   90.00
#
_symmetry.space_group_name_H-M   'P 1'
#
loop_
_entity.id
_entity.type
_entity.pdbx_description
1 polymer ?
#
loop_
_entity_poly.entity_id
_entity_poly.type
_entity_poly.pdbx_seq_one_letter_code
_entity_poly.pdbx_strand_id
1 'polypeptide(L)'
;MSIPTSPVPPDDAPPPADTPVAPRPRASTALIILTTLAVLSILWAAQTVILPVLLAMFFALVGNPVLRALRRLWVPRFVSALLVLCLGLAGAGMLGLQLYGPASEWVQQAPKQLRALAPRLKAMTQPVHQASQAAESFARATEDRPQRRVQLVQIQDNSSWRTIVATPKMLASVLAVVLLTFFFMVYGENLQKNAIAMLPDRQRRKLTFDIMQSIEREISRYVLTISIINTLLGAVFAGVLVWMGLTLQDALLWGTVVALLNFAPYVGPLIGLLLMLLMGFVSFEGTWPNATWAPVIPAAIYLLLHTIEGQFVTPIVLGRRMAISPLVLILALMLFGWLWGIIGLLLAVPLIVCVKLVLARVEGLEGWARLLA
;
A
#
# COMPACT_ATOMS: atom_id res chain seq x y z
N MET A 1 -1.36 -26.70 81.54
CA MET A 1 -1.07 -26.58 80.10
C MET A 1 -1.52 -25.18 79.69
N SER A 2 -0.62 -24.22 79.70
CA SER A 2 -0.91 -22.79 79.48
C SER A 2 0.03 -22.29 78.38
N ILE A 3 -0.56 -21.89 77.26
CA ILE A 3 0.12 -21.46 76.04
C ILE A 3 0.79 -20.10 76.30
N PRO A 4 2.07 -19.87 75.93
CA PRO A 4 2.65 -18.54 75.98
C PRO A 4 2.10 -17.69 74.83
N THR A 5 1.52 -16.53 75.17
CA THR A 5 1.11 -15.50 74.22
C THR A 5 2.35 -14.75 73.73
N SER A 6 2.68 -14.90 72.43
CA SER A 6 3.66 -14.04 71.76
C SER A 6 3.17 -12.58 71.72
N PRO A 7 4.06 -11.59 71.89
CA PRO A 7 3.68 -10.19 71.77
C PRO A 7 3.39 -9.85 70.30
N VAL A 8 2.29 -9.12 70.08
CA VAL A 8 1.92 -8.51 68.79
C VAL A 8 2.95 -7.42 68.48
N PRO A 9 3.53 -7.35 67.26
CA PRO A 9 4.45 -6.27 66.91
C PRO A 9 3.70 -4.94 66.79
N PRO A 10 4.34 -3.79 67.10
CA PRO A 10 3.71 -2.49 66.98
C PRO A 10 3.41 -2.17 65.50
N ASP A 11 2.15 -1.86 65.21
CA ASP A 11 1.59 -1.57 63.88
C ASP A 11 1.81 -0.11 63.45
N ASP A 12 2.92 0.51 63.87
CA ASP A 12 3.25 1.93 63.63
C ASP A 12 4.41 2.11 62.63
N ALA A 13 4.63 1.15 61.74
CA ALA A 13 5.54 1.36 60.61
C ALA A 13 4.83 2.22 59.55
N PRO A 14 5.31 3.44 59.24
CA PRO A 14 4.73 4.23 58.15
C PRO A 14 4.77 3.42 56.85
N PRO A 15 3.74 3.51 55.99
CA PRO A 15 3.73 2.79 54.71
C PRO A 15 5.02 3.11 53.95
N PRO A 16 5.65 2.11 53.29
CA PRO A 16 6.90 2.33 52.59
C PRO A 16 6.71 3.48 51.60
N ALA A 17 7.49 4.55 51.79
CA ALA A 17 7.43 5.71 50.93
C ALA A 17 7.64 5.27 49.47
N ASP A 18 6.72 5.65 48.59
CA ASP A 18 6.84 5.43 47.15
C ASP A 18 8.20 6.00 46.71
N THR A 19 9.16 5.11 46.45
CA THR A 19 10.46 5.54 45.93
C THR A 19 10.21 6.25 44.60
N PRO A 20 10.64 7.53 44.45
CA PRO A 20 10.42 8.24 43.21
C PRO A 20 11.14 7.49 42.10
N VAL A 21 10.36 6.96 41.15
CA VAL A 21 10.89 6.26 39.98
C VAL A 21 11.84 7.23 39.27
N ALA A 22 13.13 6.88 39.24
CA ALA A 22 14.16 7.73 38.66
C ALA A 22 13.76 8.10 37.22
N PRO A 23 13.81 9.39 36.84
CA PRO A 23 13.44 9.82 35.49
C PRO A 23 14.36 9.12 34.48
N ARG A 24 13.76 8.37 33.54
CA ARG A 24 14.50 7.70 32.47
C ARG A 24 15.34 8.76 31.72
N PRO A 25 16.62 8.49 31.42
CA PRO A 25 17.47 9.45 30.73
C PRO A 25 16.85 9.78 29.36
N ARG A 26 16.47 11.05 29.17
CA ARG A 26 15.98 11.54 27.88
C ARG A 26 17.17 11.54 26.93
N ALA A 27 17.14 10.68 25.91
CA ALA A 27 18.13 10.72 24.83
C ALA A 27 18.20 12.15 24.28
N SER A 28 19.42 12.65 24.04
CA SER A 28 19.57 14.00 23.48
C SER A 28 18.90 14.06 22.11
N THR A 29 18.24 15.18 21.80
CA THR A 29 17.52 15.37 20.52
C THR A 29 18.43 15.07 19.31
N ALA A 30 19.72 15.38 19.43
CA ALA A 30 20.74 15.06 18.44
C ALA A 30 20.92 13.54 18.22
N LEU A 31 20.95 12.75 19.29
CA LEU A 31 21.01 11.29 19.21
C LEU A 31 19.77 10.73 18.51
N ILE A 32 18.58 11.25 18.84
CA ILE A 32 17.33 10.82 18.18
C ILE A 32 17.40 11.11 16.68
N ILE A 33 17.78 12.33 16.27
CA ILE A 33 17.90 12.69 14.85
C ILE A 33 18.91 11.77 14.14
N LEU A 34 20.08 11.56 14.74
CA LEU A 34 21.13 10.74 14.15
C LEU A 34 20.73 9.27 14.04
N THR A 35 20.07 8.71 15.06
CA THR A 35 19.50 7.35 15.00
C THR A 35 18.42 7.25 13.93
N THR A 36 17.56 8.26 13.79
CA THR A 36 16.49 8.25 12.79
C THR A 36 17.07 8.26 11.37
N LEU A 37 18.07 9.12 11.12
CA LEU A 37 18.78 9.15 9.85
C LEU A 37 19.53 7.85 9.56
N ALA A 38 20.18 7.26 10.57
CA ALA A 38 20.86 5.98 10.42
C ALA A 38 19.89 4.86 10.05
N VAL A 39 18.74 4.78 10.72
CA VAL A 39 17.68 3.80 10.41
C VAL A 39 17.15 4.00 8.99
N LEU A 40 16.87 5.23 8.57
CA LEU A 40 16.44 5.55 7.20
C LEU A 40 17.49 5.13 6.16
N SER A 41 18.76 5.38 6.45
CA SER A 41 19.87 5.02 5.56
C SER A 41 20.02 3.51 5.42
N ILE A 42 19.89 2.78 6.54
CA ILE A 42 19.90 1.30 6.56
C ILE A 42 18.69 0.75 5.79
N LEU A 43 17.49 1.31 5.99
CA LEU A 43 16.27 0.91 5.27
C LEU A 43 16.41 1.07 3.76
N TRP A 44 17.04 2.16 3.33
CA TRP A 44 17.31 2.41 1.91
C TRP A 44 18.39 1.48 1.34
N ALA A 45 19.49 1.27 2.07
CA ALA A 45 20.59 0.40 1.64
C ALA A 45 20.18 -1.08 1.60
N ALA A 46 19.42 -1.55 2.59
CA ALA A 46 18.97 -2.93 2.73
C ALA A 46 17.64 -3.22 2.02
N GLN A 47 17.17 -2.33 1.14
CA GLN A 47 15.90 -2.50 0.42
C GLN A 47 15.80 -3.84 -0.33
N THR A 48 16.90 -4.38 -0.84
CA THR A 48 16.95 -5.66 -1.56
C THR A 48 16.58 -6.86 -0.70
N VAL A 49 16.75 -6.76 0.62
CA VAL A 49 16.40 -7.79 1.60
C VAL A 49 15.11 -7.44 2.33
N ILE A 50 14.94 -6.18 2.73
CA ILE A 50 13.79 -5.71 3.50
C ILE A 50 12.50 -5.80 2.68
N LEU A 51 12.53 -5.45 1.40
CA LEU A 51 11.33 -5.38 0.58
C LEU A 51 10.69 -6.77 0.35
N PRO A 52 11.45 -7.84 0.00
CA PRO A 52 10.90 -9.19 -0.01
C PRO A 52 10.32 -9.64 1.34
N VAL A 53 10.96 -9.24 2.45
CA VAL A 53 10.52 -9.55 3.82
C VAL A 53 9.20 -8.87 4.16
N LEU A 54 9.05 -7.58 3.81
CA LEU A 54 7.82 -6.83 4.04
C LEU A 54 6.67 -7.33 3.15
N LEU A 55 6.94 -7.62 1.86
CA LEU A 55 5.94 -8.23 0.99
C LEU A 55 5.51 -9.60 1.51
N ALA A 56 6.45 -10.43 1.95
CA ALA A 56 6.14 -11.73 2.50
C ALA A 56 5.31 -11.64 3.79
N MET A 57 5.63 -10.69 4.68
CA MET A 57 4.81 -10.41 5.85
C MET A 57 3.41 -9.92 5.45
N PHE A 58 3.30 -9.02 4.46
CA PHE A 58 2.02 -8.54 3.96
C PHE A 58 1.15 -9.70 3.43
N PHE A 59 1.69 -10.54 2.54
CA PHE A 59 0.96 -11.70 2.02
C PHE A 59 0.63 -12.72 3.12
N ALA A 60 1.55 -12.94 4.08
CA ALA A 60 1.27 -13.81 5.22
C ALA A 60 0.13 -13.26 6.09
N LEU A 61 0.06 -11.93 6.31
CA LEU A 61 -1.03 -11.28 7.04
C LEU A 61 -2.38 -11.40 6.32
N VAL A 62 -2.40 -11.27 4.99
CA VAL A 62 -3.60 -11.52 4.15
C VAL A 62 -4.01 -12.99 4.23
N GLY A 63 -3.05 -13.92 4.17
CA GLY A 63 -3.30 -15.35 4.20
C GLY A 63 -3.70 -15.90 5.58
N ASN A 64 -3.30 -15.25 6.67
CA ASN A 64 -3.48 -15.79 8.02
C ASN A 64 -4.94 -16.01 8.46
N PRO A 65 -5.92 -15.16 8.14
CA PRO A 65 -7.33 -15.43 8.42
C PRO A 65 -7.84 -16.63 7.63
N VAL A 66 -7.40 -16.79 6.37
CA VAL A 66 -7.73 -17.94 5.53
C VAL A 66 -7.14 -19.23 6.12
N LEU A 67 -5.87 -19.22 6.52
CA LEU A 67 -5.24 -20.31 7.27
C LEU A 67 -6.01 -20.69 8.54
N ARG A 68 -6.46 -19.69 9.32
CA ARG A 68 -7.25 -19.91 10.54
C ARG A 68 -8.62 -20.52 10.22
N ALA A 69 -9.25 -20.11 9.12
CA ALA A 69 -10.52 -20.69 8.66
C ALA A 69 -10.32 -22.15 8.20
N LEU A 70 -9.28 -22.44 7.42
CA LEU A 70 -8.95 -23.81 6.99
C LEU A 70 -8.56 -24.73 8.16
N ARG A 71 -7.93 -24.19 9.22
CA ARG A 71 -7.65 -24.94 10.44
C ARG A 71 -8.93 -25.41 11.14
N ARG A 72 -10.05 -24.65 11.04
CA ARG A 72 -11.36 -25.09 11.55
C ARG A 72 -11.94 -26.28 10.77
N LEU A 73 -11.50 -26.46 9.53
CA LEU A 73 -11.80 -27.61 8.67
C LEU A 73 -10.81 -28.78 8.88
N TRP A 74 -10.08 -28.80 10.00
CA TRP A 74 -9.14 -29.88 10.38
C TRP A 74 -7.92 -30.06 9.46
N VAL A 75 -7.64 -29.10 8.57
CA VAL A 75 -6.46 -29.14 7.70
C VAL A 75 -5.20 -28.71 8.48
N PRO A 76 -4.10 -29.48 8.45
CA PRO A 76 -2.85 -29.10 9.09
C PRO A 76 -2.28 -27.83 8.45
N ARG A 77 -1.69 -26.95 9.28
CA ARG A 77 -1.26 -25.61 8.87
C ARG A 77 -0.32 -25.60 7.66
N PHE A 78 0.60 -26.56 7.58
CA PHE A 78 1.54 -26.68 6.45
C PHE A 78 0.79 -26.86 5.12
N VAL A 79 -0.20 -27.76 5.09
CA VAL A 79 -1.03 -28.02 3.91
C VAL A 79 -1.90 -26.81 3.59
N SER A 80 -2.48 -26.16 4.60
CA SER A 80 -3.24 -24.93 4.41
C SER A 80 -2.38 -23.81 3.81
N ALA A 81 -1.13 -23.64 4.27
CA ALA A 81 -0.21 -22.64 3.76
C ALA A 81 0.17 -22.94 2.31
N LEU A 82 0.50 -24.20 2.01
CA LEU A 82 0.81 -24.64 0.65
C LEU A 82 -0.37 -24.39 -0.29
N LEU A 83 -1.59 -24.77 0.13
CA LEU A 83 -2.81 -24.61 -0.67
C LEU A 83 -3.10 -23.13 -0.95
N VAL A 84 -3.06 -22.27 0.07
CA VAL A 84 -3.28 -20.82 -0.09
C VAL A 84 -2.22 -20.20 -1.00
N LEU A 85 -0.95 -20.60 -0.85
CA LEU A 85 0.14 -20.12 -1.69
C LEU A 85 -0.01 -20.57 -3.15
N CYS A 86 -0.31 -21.85 -3.38
CA CYS A 86 -0.53 -22.40 -4.72
C CYS A 86 -1.74 -21.74 -5.39
N LEU A 87 -2.86 -21.56 -4.69
CA LEU A 87 -4.02 -20.85 -5.22
C LEU A 87 -3.71 -19.38 -5.52
N GLY A 88 -2.99 -18.71 -4.62
CA GLY A 88 -2.57 -17.32 -4.82
C GLY A 88 -1.64 -17.16 -6.02
N LEU A 89 -0.66 -18.06 -6.18
CA LEU A 89 0.25 -18.07 -7.32
C LEU A 89 -0.44 -18.44 -8.63
N ALA A 90 -1.36 -19.42 -8.61
CA ALA A 90 -2.15 -19.77 -9.77
C ALA A 90 -3.03 -18.60 -10.20
N GLY A 91 -3.71 -17.92 -9.26
CA GLY A 91 -4.51 -16.74 -9.53
C GLY A 91 -3.68 -15.57 -10.06
N ALA A 92 -2.57 -15.24 -9.40
CA ALA A 92 -1.67 -14.17 -9.83
C ALA A 92 -1.00 -14.47 -11.19
N GLY A 93 -0.62 -15.73 -11.43
CA GLY A 93 -0.07 -16.18 -12.70
C GLY A 93 -1.09 -16.13 -13.83
N MET A 94 -2.32 -16.60 -13.58
CA MET A 94 -3.42 -16.52 -14.54
C MET A 94 -3.76 -15.07 -14.88
N LEU A 95 -3.87 -14.19 -13.87
CA LEU A 95 -4.04 -12.76 -14.10
C LEU A 95 -2.84 -12.19 -14.88
N GLY A 96 -1.61 -12.49 -14.48
CA GLY A 96 -0.41 -12.02 -15.17
C GLY A 96 -0.37 -12.38 -16.66
N LEU A 97 -0.78 -13.61 -17.01
CA LEU A 97 -0.89 -14.04 -18.41
C LEU A 97 -1.97 -13.26 -19.18
N GLN A 98 -3.11 -12.98 -18.54
CA GLN A 98 -4.19 -12.18 -19.15
C GLN A 98 -3.81 -10.70 -19.30
N LEU A 99 -3.03 -10.16 -18.35
CA LEU A 99 -2.58 -8.78 -18.37
C LEU A 99 -1.38 -8.54 -19.29
N TYR A 100 -0.57 -9.57 -19.58
CA TYR A 100 0.69 -9.41 -20.32
C TYR A 100 0.49 -8.75 -21.69
N GLY A 101 -0.49 -9.22 -22.47
CA GLY A 101 -0.82 -8.66 -23.79
C GLY A 101 -1.21 -7.17 -23.69
N PRO A 102 -2.34 -6.84 -23.04
CA PRO A 102 -2.81 -5.46 -22.88
C PRO A 102 -1.78 -4.53 -22.27
N ALA A 103 -1.05 -4.97 -21.23
CA ALA A 103 -0.03 -4.17 -20.58
C ALA A 103 1.14 -3.86 -21.53
N SER A 104 1.60 -4.85 -22.29
CA SER A 104 2.70 -4.67 -23.24
C SER A 104 2.33 -3.71 -24.37
N GLU A 105 1.10 -3.80 -24.88
CA GLU A 105 0.57 -2.91 -25.90
C GLU A 105 0.46 -1.47 -25.39
N TRP A 106 -0.13 -1.28 -24.20
CA TRP A 106 -0.22 0.03 -23.56
C TRP A 106 1.15 0.66 -23.32
N VAL A 107 2.13 -0.10 -22.81
CA VAL A 107 3.49 0.42 -22.58
C VAL A 107 4.16 0.86 -23.88
N GLN A 108 4.00 0.11 -24.96
CA GLN A 108 4.57 0.47 -26.27
C GLN A 108 3.87 1.66 -26.93
N GLN A 109 2.55 1.79 -26.72
CA GLN A 109 1.74 2.83 -27.33
C GLN A 109 1.67 4.12 -26.49
N ALA A 110 1.96 4.05 -25.19
CA ALA A 110 1.90 5.19 -24.27
C ALA A 110 2.65 6.44 -24.78
N PRO A 111 3.90 6.37 -25.30
CA PRO A 111 4.58 7.56 -25.82
C PRO A 111 3.85 8.19 -27.01
N LYS A 112 3.20 7.38 -27.85
CA LYS A 112 2.44 7.85 -29.02
C LYS A 112 1.12 8.48 -28.59
N GLN A 113 0.41 7.84 -27.66
CA GLN A 113 -0.85 8.33 -27.11
C GLN A 113 -0.68 9.63 -26.32
N LEU A 114 0.38 9.76 -25.52
CA LEU A 114 0.72 11.00 -24.81
C LEU A 114 1.02 12.16 -25.79
N ARG A 115 1.70 11.89 -26.90
CA ARG A 115 1.95 12.88 -27.96
C ARG A 115 0.66 13.28 -28.68
N ALA A 116 -0.28 12.37 -28.86
CA ALA A 116 -1.58 12.64 -29.47
C ALA A 116 -2.50 13.50 -28.58
N LEU A 117 -2.31 13.46 -27.25
CA LEU A 117 -3.07 14.27 -26.30
C LEU A 117 -2.56 15.70 -26.16
N ALA A 118 -1.27 15.93 -26.38
CA ALA A 118 -0.67 17.27 -26.33
C ALA A 118 -1.44 18.33 -27.16
N PRO A 119 -1.80 18.10 -28.44
CA PRO A 119 -2.59 19.06 -29.20
C PRO A 119 -4.04 19.23 -28.71
N ARG A 120 -4.63 18.19 -28.10
CA ARG A 120 -6.03 18.24 -27.60
C ARG A 120 -6.15 18.97 -26.26
N LEU A 121 -5.19 18.77 -25.35
CA LEU A 121 -5.07 19.55 -24.13
C LEU A 121 -4.83 21.03 -24.47
N LYS A 122 -4.06 21.30 -25.53
CA LYS A 122 -3.86 22.66 -26.05
C LYS A 122 -5.16 23.25 -26.62
N ALA A 123 -5.99 22.47 -27.32
CA ALA A 123 -7.29 22.93 -27.81
C ALA A 123 -8.31 23.17 -26.69
N MET A 124 -8.28 22.39 -25.60
CA MET A 124 -9.14 22.64 -24.42
C MET A 124 -8.70 23.83 -23.57
N THR A 125 -7.42 24.21 -23.62
CA THR A 125 -6.87 25.39 -22.94
C THR A 125 -6.86 26.64 -23.82
N GLN A 126 -7.19 26.52 -25.12
CA GLN A 126 -7.34 27.67 -26.02
C GLN A 126 -8.38 28.71 -25.56
N PRO A 127 -9.52 28.38 -24.94
CA PRO A 127 -10.45 29.39 -24.41
C PRO A 127 -9.83 30.23 -23.29
N VAL A 128 -8.95 29.62 -22.48
CA VAL A 128 -8.21 30.29 -21.40
C VAL A 128 -7.09 31.16 -21.99
N HIS A 129 -6.44 30.69 -23.05
CA HIS A 129 -5.42 31.46 -23.76
C HIS A 129 -5.99 32.56 -24.67
N GLN A 130 -7.23 32.47 -25.14
CA GLN A 130 -7.88 33.55 -25.89
C GLN A 130 -8.26 34.72 -24.98
N ALA A 131 -8.62 34.44 -23.72
CA ALA A 131 -8.78 35.47 -22.70
C ALA A 131 -7.44 36.17 -22.34
N SER A 132 -6.31 35.46 -22.39
CA SER A 132 -4.98 36.05 -22.20
C SER A 132 -4.41 36.71 -23.47
N GLN A 133 -4.77 36.25 -24.67
CA GLN A 133 -4.33 36.80 -25.96
C GLN A 133 -4.97 38.16 -26.29
N ALA A 134 -6.14 38.48 -25.73
CA ALA A 134 -6.69 39.83 -25.76
C ALA A 134 -5.81 40.84 -24.97
N ALA A 135 -5.02 40.37 -24.00
CA ALA A 135 -4.04 41.16 -23.27
C ALA A 135 -2.64 41.13 -23.92
N GLU A 136 -2.31 40.06 -24.65
CA GLU A 136 -0.99 39.84 -25.27
C GLU A 136 -0.86 40.38 -26.71
N SER A 137 -1.97 40.76 -27.36
CA SER A 137 -1.98 41.42 -28.68
C SER A 137 -1.34 42.82 -28.68
N PHE A 138 -1.16 43.42 -27.50
CA PHE A 138 -0.38 44.65 -27.32
C PHE A 138 1.14 44.44 -27.25
N ALA A 139 1.62 43.20 -27.07
CA ALA A 139 3.04 42.91 -26.81
C ALA A 139 3.80 42.28 -28.00
N ARG A 140 3.14 41.96 -29.12
CA ARG A 140 3.77 41.32 -30.30
C ARG A 140 3.92 42.25 -31.52
N ALA A 141 4.26 43.52 -31.27
CA ALA A 141 4.79 44.41 -32.31
C ALA A 141 6.31 44.24 -32.51
N THR A 142 6.95 43.28 -31.84
CA THR A 142 8.41 43.12 -31.91
C THR A 142 8.79 41.65 -32.00
N GLU A 143 9.53 41.37 -33.08
CA GLU A 143 10.35 40.20 -33.37
C GLU A 143 9.74 39.01 -34.13
N ASP A 144 10.11 39.05 -35.41
CA ASP A 144 10.07 38.03 -36.44
C ASP A 144 11.43 37.28 -36.45
N ARG A 145 11.42 35.92 -36.37
CA ARG A 145 12.41 35.02 -37.00
C ARG A 145 12.12 33.52 -36.77
N PRO A 146 12.61 32.63 -37.66
CA PRO A 146 11.95 31.37 -38.01
C PRO A 146 12.38 30.13 -37.20
N GLN A 147 11.50 29.13 -37.26
CA GLN A 147 11.58 27.84 -36.60
C GLN A 147 12.75 26.97 -37.08
N ARG A 148 13.55 26.45 -36.14
CA ARG A 148 14.44 25.30 -36.36
C ARG A 148 13.79 24.06 -35.75
N ARG A 149 13.35 23.13 -36.62
CA ARG A 149 12.88 21.79 -36.21
C ARG A 149 13.99 21.06 -35.49
N VAL A 150 13.73 20.67 -34.24
CA VAL A 150 14.55 19.69 -33.52
C VAL A 150 13.95 18.32 -33.79
N GLN A 151 14.62 17.55 -34.63
CA GLN A 151 14.37 16.14 -34.81
C GLN A 151 15.04 15.41 -33.64
N LEU A 152 14.28 15.14 -32.58
CA LEU A 152 14.70 14.19 -31.54
C LEU A 152 14.35 12.78 -32.02
N VAL A 153 15.27 12.19 -32.79
CA VAL A 153 15.39 10.73 -32.87
C VAL A 153 15.88 10.28 -31.51
N GLN A 154 14.94 9.96 -30.62
CA GLN A 154 15.27 9.18 -29.44
C GLN A 154 15.42 7.74 -29.92
N ILE A 155 16.67 7.35 -30.08
CA ILE A 155 17.11 6.01 -30.45
C ILE A 155 16.43 5.05 -29.47
N GLN A 156 15.48 4.29 -30.00
CA GLN A 156 14.96 3.09 -29.37
C GLN A 156 16.11 2.09 -29.38
N ASP A 157 16.95 2.13 -28.35
CA ASP A 157 17.87 1.04 -28.07
C ASP A 157 17.02 -0.19 -27.77
N ASN A 158 16.93 -1.06 -28.77
CA ASN A 158 16.24 -2.34 -28.73
C ASN A 158 16.97 -3.23 -27.71
N SER A 159 16.58 -3.09 -26.45
CA SER A 159 17.22 -3.71 -25.28
C SER A 159 16.84 -5.17 -25.12
N SER A 160 16.94 -5.96 -26.19
CA SER A 160 16.74 -7.42 -26.19
C SER A 160 17.70 -8.15 -25.24
N TRP A 161 18.85 -7.53 -24.92
CA TRP A 161 19.83 -8.10 -23.99
C TRP A 161 19.49 -7.89 -22.50
N ARG A 162 18.68 -6.87 -22.15
CA ARG A 162 18.26 -6.62 -20.75
C ARG A 162 17.22 -7.64 -20.29
N THR A 163 16.41 -8.18 -21.19
CA THR A 163 15.43 -9.23 -20.88
C THR A 163 16.11 -10.52 -20.43
N ILE A 164 17.30 -10.85 -20.95
CA ILE A 164 18.03 -12.08 -20.60
C ILE A 164 18.67 -11.99 -19.20
N VAL A 165 19.14 -10.80 -18.79
CA VAL A 165 19.78 -10.59 -17.48
C VAL A 165 18.76 -10.21 -16.37
N ALA A 166 17.63 -9.60 -16.72
CA ALA A 166 16.58 -9.25 -15.76
C ALA A 166 15.74 -10.46 -15.30
N THR A 167 15.57 -11.48 -16.15
CA THR A 167 14.72 -12.64 -15.88
C THR A 167 15.17 -13.46 -14.65
N PRO A 168 16.47 -13.80 -14.46
CA PRO A 168 16.90 -14.55 -13.28
C PRO A 168 16.77 -13.76 -11.97
N LYS A 169 17.07 -12.45 -11.99
CA LYS A 169 16.99 -11.60 -10.79
C LYS A 169 15.55 -11.40 -10.34
N MET A 170 14.63 -11.17 -11.27
CA MET A 170 13.19 -11.11 -10.96
C MET A 170 12.69 -12.45 -10.44
N LEU A 171 13.06 -13.57 -11.07
CA LEU A 171 12.67 -14.89 -10.62
C LEU A 171 13.18 -15.19 -9.21
N ALA A 172 14.44 -14.84 -8.90
CA ALA A 172 15.00 -14.98 -7.56
C ALA A 172 14.24 -14.13 -6.53
N SER A 173 13.86 -12.89 -6.88
CA SER A 173 13.08 -12.02 -5.99
C SER A 173 11.66 -12.55 -5.72
N VAL A 174 10.98 -13.03 -6.76
CA VAL A 174 9.65 -13.65 -6.64
C VAL A 174 9.75 -14.90 -5.79
N LEU A 175 10.73 -15.76 -6.07
CA LEU A 175 10.97 -16.99 -5.32
C LEU A 175 11.28 -16.68 -3.85
N ALA A 176 12.10 -15.66 -3.57
CA ALA A 176 12.35 -15.21 -2.20
C ALA A 176 11.07 -14.76 -1.48
N VAL A 177 10.22 -13.95 -2.12
CA VAL A 177 8.93 -13.54 -1.56
C VAL A 177 8.03 -14.75 -1.30
N VAL A 178 7.93 -15.68 -2.26
CA VAL A 178 7.11 -16.88 -2.16
C VAL A 178 7.55 -17.78 -1.02
N LEU A 179 8.85 -18.12 -0.95
CA LEU A 179 9.41 -18.93 0.11
C LEU A 179 9.20 -18.25 1.46
N LEU A 180 9.52 -16.97 1.55
CA LEU A 180 9.44 -16.26 2.81
C LEU A 180 7.99 -16.10 3.29
N THR A 181 7.05 -15.91 2.37
CA THR A 181 5.60 -15.91 2.65
C THR A 181 5.19 -17.26 3.22
N PHE A 182 5.62 -18.35 2.59
CA PHE A 182 5.37 -19.71 3.06
C PHE A 182 5.94 -19.94 4.47
N PHE A 183 7.20 -19.57 4.70
CA PHE A 183 7.85 -19.72 6.00
C PHE A 183 7.17 -18.87 7.08
N PHE A 184 6.78 -17.62 6.79
CA PHE A 184 6.02 -16.81 7.74
C PHE A 184 4.65 -17.40 8.04
N MET A 185 3.94 -17.91 7.02
CA MET A 185 2.64 -18.55 7.18
C MET A 185 2.72 -19.82 8.02
N VAL A 186 3.77 -20.63 7.87
CA VAL A 186 3.94 -21.90 8.60
C VAL A 186 4.53 -21.69 10.00
N TYR A 187 5.60 -20.91 10.12
CA TYR A 187 6.42 -20.80 11.34
C TYR A 187 6.22 -19.50 12.12
N GLY A 188 5.52 -18.49 11.58
CA GLY A 188 5.38 -17.17 12.21
C GLY A 188 4.83 -17.22 13.63
N GLU A 189 3.77 -18.00 13.89
CA GLU A 189 3.23 -18.16 15.25
C GLU A 189 4.22 -18.84 16.20
N ASN A 190 5.06 -19.76 15.72
CA ASN A 190 6.05 -20.45 16.55
C ASN A 190 7.22 -19.52 16.87
N LEU A 191 7.68 -18.72 15.91
CA LEU A 191 8.70 -17.70 16.12
C LEU A 191 8.26 -16.70 17.19
N GLN A 192 7.01 -16.23 17.11
CA GLN A 192 6.43 -15.34 18.10
C GLN A 192 6.38 -15.98 19.50
N LYS A 193 5.89 -17.23 19.60
CA LYS A 193 5.84 -17.97 20.88
C LYS A 193 7.23 -18.15 21.50
N ASN A 194 8.23 -18.46 20.68
CA ASN A 194 9.60 -18.67 21.13
C ASN A 194 10.26 -17.36 21.57
N ALA A 195 10.06 -16.26 20.83
CA ALA A 195 10.54 -14.95 21.23
C ALA A 195 9.93 -14.51 22.58
N ILE A 196 8.64 -14.74 22.78
CA ILE A 196 7.95 -14.43 24.05
C ILE A 196 8.39 -15.38 25.18
N ALA A 197 8.81 -16.60 24.86
CA ALA A 197 9.35 -17.54 25.84
C ALA A 197 10.69 -17.10 26.47
N MET A 198 11.40 -16.15 25.84
CA MET A 198 12.63 -15.57 26.40
C MET A 198 12.37 -14.56 27.53
N LEU A 199 11.11 -14.19 27.79
CA LEU A 199 10.77 -13.29 28.88
C LEU A 199 10.86 -14.01 30.24
N PRO A 200 11.59 -13.45 31.22
CA PRO A 200 11.87 -14.11 32.49
C PRO A 200 10.64 -14.24 33.41
N ASP A 201 9.64 -13.36 33.25
CA ASP A 201 8.46 -13.34 34.10
C ASP A 201 7.23 -13.98 33.42
N ARG A 202 6.57 -14.91 34.13
CA ARG A 202 5.43 -15.70 33.62
C ARG A 202 4.20 -14.84 33.40
N GLN A 203 3.99 -13.81 34.23
CA GLN A 203 2.84 -12.90 34.10
C GLN A 203 3.04 -11.95 32.92
N ARG A 204 4.21 -11.31 32.80
CA ARG A 204 4.59 -10.52 31.61
C ARG A 204 4.59 -11.34 30.34
N ARG A 205 4.99 -12.62 30.38
CA ARG A 205 4.95 -13.52 29.22
C ARG A 205 3.53 -13.70 28.69
N LYS A 206 2.56 -14.00 29.57
CA LYS A 206 1.16 -14.17 29.19
C LYS A 206 0.58 -12.86 28.65
N LEU A 207 0.81 -11.75 29.36
CA LEU A 207 0.35 -10.42 28.93
C LEU A 207 0.91 -10.05 27.54
N THR A 208 2.22 -10.22 27.33
CA THR A 208 2.88 -9.92 26.05
C THR A 208 2.35 -10.82 24.92
N PHE A 209 2.10 -12.10 25.21
CA PHE A 209 1.48 -13.01 24.24
C PHE A 209 0.09 -12.57 23.84
N ASP A 210 -0.76 -12.26 24.81
CA ASP A 210 -2.15 -11.85 24.56
C ASP A 210 -2.19 -10.53 23.77
N ILE A 211 -1.34 -9.56 24.13
CA ILE A 211 -1.20 -8.28 23.40
C ILE A 211 -0.73 -8.53 21.98
N MET A 212 0.39 -9.24 21.78
CA MET A 212 0.96 -9.43 20.44
C MET A 212 0.02 -10.24 19.53
N GLN A 213 -0.66 -11.25 20.07
CA GLN A 213 -1.65 -12.01 19.33
C GLN A 213 -2.90 -11.16 19.00
N SER A 214 -3.29 -10.23 19.88
CA SER A 214 -4.38 -9.28 19.59
C SER A 214 -4.01 -8.35 18.44
N ILE A 215 -2.81 -7.77 18.46
CA ILE A 215 -2.28 -6.88 17.42
C ILE A 215 -2.21 -7.62 16.08
N GLU A 216 -1.63 -8.82 16.06
CA GLU A 216 -1.52 -9.63 14.84
C GLU A 216 -2.88 -9.96 14.22
N ARG A 217 -3.88 -10.30 15.05
CA ARG A 217 -5.27 -10.52 14.59
C ARG A 217 -5.92 -9.26 14.03
N GLU A 218 -5.71 -8.11 14.68
CA GLU A 218 -6.29 -6.83 14.29
C GLU A 218 -5.68 -6.34 12.96
N ILE A 219 -4.35 -6.40 12.84
CA ILE A 219 -3.62 -6.10 11.60
C ILE A 219 -4.04 -7.05 10.48
N SER A 220 -4.04 -8.36 10.74
CA SER A 220 -4.36 -9.36 9.72
C SER A 220 -5.80 -9.21 9.21
N ARG A 221 -6.75 -8.88 10.09
CA ARG A 221 -8.13 -8.55 9.69
C ARG A 221 -8.16 -7.30 8.84
N TYR A 222 -7.53 -6.21 9.29
CA TYR A 222 -7.47 -4.95 8.54
C TYR A 222 -6.92 -5.16 7.13
N VAL A 223 -5.73 -5.78 7.03
CA VAL A 223 -5.03 -6.01 5.76
C VAL A 223 -5.87 -6.89 4.82
N LEU A 224 -6.49 -7.97 5.33
CA LEU A 224 -7.39 -8.78 4.51
C LEU A 224 -8.60 -7.96 4.02
N THR A 225 -9.22 -7.20 4.92
CA THR A 225 -10.42 -6.43 4.58
C THR A 225 -10.14 -5.37 3.52
N ILE A 226 -9.04 -4.60 3.65
CA ILE A 226 -8.67 -3.62 2.63
C ILE A 226 -8.29 -4.29 1.30
N SER A 227 -7.60 -5.43 1.33
CA SER A 227 -7.31 -6.22 0.12
C SER A 227 -8.59 -6.69 -0.58
N ILE A 228 -9.60 -7.13 0.17
CA ILE A 228 -10.90 -7.53 -0.38
C ILE A 228 -11.62 -6.32 -0.99
N ILE A 229 -11.70 -5.20 -0.26
CA ILE A 229 -12.36 -3.98 -0.76
C ILE A 229 -11.70 -3.51 -2.07
N ASN A 230 -10.37 -3.44 -2.11
CA ASN A 230 -9.62 -3.00 -3.28
C ASN A 230 -9.81 -3.96 -4.47
N THR A 231 -9.79 -5.27 -4.21
CA THR A 231 -10.00 -6.28 -5.27
C THR A 231 -11.43 -6.22 -5.81
N LEU A 232 -12.43 -6.07 -4.94
CA LEU A 232 -13.84 -5.92 -5.34
C LEU A 232 -14.06 -4.64 -6.14
N LEU A 233 -13.48 -3.52 -5.70
CA LEU A 233 -13.55 -2.25 -6.43
C LEU A 233 -12.98 -2.40 -7.85
N GLY A 234 -11.81 -3.02 -7.98
CA GLY A 234 -11.19 -3.31 -9.28
C GLY A 234 -12.02 -4.25 -10.14
N ALA A 235 -12.59 -5.32 -9.55
CA ALA A 235 -13.44 -6.27 -10.26
C ALA A 235 -14.76 -5.63 -10.73
N VAL A 236 -15.39 -4.80 -9.91
CA VAL A 236 -16.59 -4.03 -10.27
C VAL A 236 -16.27 -3.07 -11.40
N PHE A 237 -15.16 -2.33 -11.30
CA PHE A 237 -14.73 -1.43 -12.37
C PHE A 237 -14.45 -2.17 -13.69
N ALA A 238 -13.75 -3.31 -13.64
CA ALA A 238 -13.56 -4.17 -14.80
C ALA A 238 -14.91 -4.64 -15.39
N GLY A 239 -15.85 -5.06 -14.55
CA GLY A 239 -17.19 -5.45 -14.99
C GLY A 239 -17.94 -4.32 -15.71
N VAL A 240 -17.81 -3.08 -15.22
CA VAL A 240 -18.38 -1.91 -15.88
C VAL A 240 -17.70 -1.63 -17.22
N LEU A 241 -16.37 -1.77 -17.32
CA LEU A 241 -15.66 -1.60 -18.59
C LEU A 241 -16.06 -2.66 -19.64
N VAL A 242 -16.26 -3.92 -19.22
CA VAL A 242 -16.80 -4.97 -20.10
C VAL A 242 -18.20 -4.60 -20.58
N TRP A 243 -19.05 -4.09 -19.68
CA TRP A 243 -20.39 -3.62 -20.04
C TRP A 243 -20.35 -2.44 -21.03
N MET A 244 -19.33 -1.58 -20.94
CA MET A 244 -19.08 -0.50 -21.90
C MET A 244 -18.50 -0.98 -23.25
N GLY A 245 -18.27 -2.28 -23.43
CA GLY A 245 -17.82 -2.87 -24.69
C GLY A 245 -16.31 -3.09 -24.81
N LEU A 246 -15.53 -2.92 -23.73
CA LEU A 246 -14.12 -3.30 -23.75
C LEU A 246 -13.93 -4.82 -23.76
N THR A 247 -12.80 -5.25 -24.33
CA THR A 247 -12.38 -6.64 -24.21
C THR A 247 -12.18 -7.01 -22.74
N LEU A 248 -12.43 -8.26 -22.40
CA LEU A 248 -12.25 -8.75 -21.02
C LEU A 248 -10.81 -8.52 -20.53
N GLN A 249 -9.82 -8.63 -21.42
CA GLN A 249 -8.41 -8.48 -21.07
C GLN A 249 -8.06 -7.02 -20.75
N ASP A 250 -8.53 -6.06 -21.54
CA ASP A 250 -8.34 -4.63 -21.24
C ASP A 250 -9.07 -4.20 -19.97
N ALA A 251 -10.30 -4.70 -19.78
CA ALA A 251 -11.08 -4.43 -18.59
C ALA A 251 -10.39 -4.97 -17.32
N LEU A 252 -9.83 -6.18 -17.37
CA LEU A 252 -9.05 -6.77 -16.28
C LEU A 252 -7.75 -6.02 -16.00
N LEU A 253 -7.05 -5.53 -17.03
CA LEU A 253 -5.88 -4.67 -16.88
C LEU A 253 -6.23 -3.45 -16.03
N TRP A 254 -7.25 -2.69 -16.46
CA TRP A 254 -7.63 -1.45 -15.79
C TRP A 254 -8.27 -1.68 -14.41
N GLY A 255 -9.06 -2.75 -14.25
CA GLY A 255 -9.56 -3.16 -12.94
C GLY A 255 -8.43 -3.51 -11.96
N THR A 256 -7.37 -4.17 -12.43
CA THR A 256 -6.19 -4.46 -11.61
C THR A 256 -5.43 -3.19 -11.25
N VAL A 257 -5.27 -2.25 -12.19
CA VAL A 257 -4.67 -0.94 -11.91
C VAL A 257 -5.48 -0.19 -10.85
N VAL A 258 -6.82 -0.20 -10.94
CA VAL A 258 -7.70 0.40 -9.93
C VAL A 258 -7.52 -0.26 -8.57
N ALA A 259 -7.51 -1.59 -8.51
CA ALA A 259 -7.30 -2.33 -7.26
C ALA A 259 -5.95 -2.01 -6.61
N LEU A 260 -4.88 -1.91 -7.42
CA LEU A 260 -3.54 -1.58 -6.93
C LEU A 260 -3.45 -0.13 -6.45
N LEU A 261 -3.95 0.83 -7.25
CA LEU A 261 -3.91 2.25 -6.89
C LEU A 261 -4.72 2.54 -5.62
N ASN A 262 -5.79 1.80 -5.35
CA ASN A 262 -6.60 2.02 -4.14
C ASN A 262 -5.87 1.70 -2.82
N PHE A 263 -4.69 1.06 -2.85
CA PHE A 263 -3.83 0.94 -1.67
C PHE A 263 -3.18 2.27 -1.25
N ALA A 264 -3.14 3.26 -2.13
CA ALA A 264 -2.55 4.58 -1.89
C ALA A 264 -3.64 5.65 -1.90
N PRO A 265 -4.27 5.99 -0.76
CA PRO A 265 -5.32 6.99 -0.71
C PRO A 265 -4.81 8.37 -1.12
N TYR A 266 -5.70 9.20 -1.65
CA TYR A 266 -5.43 10.50 -2.29
C TYR A 266 -4.59 10.40 -3.58
N VAL A 267 -3.43 9.74 -3.53
CA VAL A 267 -2.49 9.61 -4.65
C VAL A 267 -3.04 8.65 -5.72
N GLY A 268 -3.48 7.47 -5.30
CA GLY A 268 -4.08 6.44 -6.14
C GLY A 268 -5.31 6.92 -6.91
N PRO A 269 -6.29 7.56 -6.25
CA PRO A 269 -7.42 8.21 -6.90
C PRO A 269 -7.03 9.26 -7.92
N LEU A 270 -6.03 10.09 -7.60
CA LEU A 270 -5.57 11.14 -8.50
C LEU A 270 -4.88 10.56 -9.74
N ILE A 271 -3.97 9.60 -9.56
CA ILE A 271 -3.30 8.91 -10.66
C ILE A 271 -4.31 8.08 -11.46
N GLY A 272 -5.22 7.38 -10.77
CA GLY A 272 -6.26 6.55 -11.37
C GLY A 272 -7.19 7.38 -12.24
N LEU A 273 -7.65 8.53 -11.75
CA LEU A 273 -8.49 9.44 -12.53
C LEU A 273 -7.80 9.90 -13.82
N LEU A 274 -6.52 10.29 -13.74
CA LEU A 274 -5.74 10.70 -14.90
C LEU A 274 -5.57 9.54 -15.89
N LEU A 275 -5.28 8.34 -15.40
CA LEU A 275 -5.11 7.16 -16.23
C LEU A 275 -6.43 6.73 -16.90
N MET A 276 -7.55 6.77 -16.19
CA MET A 276 -8.87 6.43 -16.76
C MET A 276 -9.34 7.47 -17.77
N LEU A 277 -8.98 8.74 -17.57
CA LEU A 277 -9.25 9.79 -18.53
C LEU A 277 -8.41 9.59 -19.80
N LEU A 278 -7.11 9.34 -19.65
CA LEU A 278 -6.19 8.99 -20.73
C LEU A 278 -6.70 7.78 -21.53
N MET A 279 -7.05 6.71 -20.81
CA MET A 279 -7.63 5.49 -21.36
C MET A 279 -8.92 5.76 -22.13
N GLY A 280 -9.83 6.55 -21.55
CA GLY A 280 -11.10 6.90 -22.19
C GLY A 280 -10.90 7.64 -23.52
N PHE A 281 -9.94 8.55 -23.59
CA PHE A 281 -9.60 9.26 -24.84
C PHE A 281 -9.02 8.34 -25.90
N VAL A 282 -8.27 7.32 -25.52
CA VAL A 282 -7.63 6.39 -26.46
C VAL A 282 -8.61 5.32 -26.94
N SER A 283 -9.34 4.71 -26.02
CA SER A 283 -10.16 3.51 -26.30
C SER A 283 -11.55 3.83 -26.85
N PHE A 284 -12.10 5.01 -26.55
CA PHE A 284 -13.45 5.41 -26.99
C PHE A 284 -13.46 6.52 -28.05
N GLU A 285 -12.34 6.70 -28.75
CA GLU A 285 -12.29 7.58 -29.91
C GLU A 285 -13.12 6.99 -31.07
N GLY A 286 -14.29 7.58 -31.32
CA GLY A 286 -15.08 7.31 -32.53
C GLY A 286 -16.03 6.10 -32.48
N THR A 287 -16.06 5.34 -31.38
CA THR A 287 -16.94 4.17 -31.25
C THR A 287 -17.87 4.32 -30.03
N TRP A 288 -19.16 4.57 -30.31
CA TRP A 288 -20.33 4.53 -29.41
C TRP A 288 -20.61 5.74 -28.47
N PRO A 289 -21.83 6.28 -28.46
CA PRO A 289 -22.59 6.89 -29.55
C PRO A 289 -22.38 8.42 -29.59
N ASN A 290 -21.86 8.97 -30.70
CA ASN A 290 -21.91 10.38 -31.15
C ASN A 290 -21.77 11.53 -30.12
N ALA A 291 -21.24 11.27 -28.94
CA ALA A 291 -21.23 12.23 -27.86
C ALA A 291 -19.80 12.61 -27.51
N THR A 292 -19.52 13.91 -27.59
CA THR A 292 -18.23 14.54 -27.27
C THR A 292 -17.70 14.21 -25.87
N TRP A 293 -18.54 13.66 -24.99
CA TRP A 293 -18.23 13.30 -23.61
C TRP A 293 -17.92 11.81 -23.37
N ALA A 294 -18.02 10.94 -24.38
CA ALA A 294 -17.75 9.49 -24.23
C ALA A 294 -16.38 9.15 -23.59
N PRO A 295 -15.27 9.86 -23.91
CA PRO A 295 -13.97 9.64 -23.28
C PRO A 295 -13.89 9.91 -21.77
N VAL A 296 -14.81 10.70 -21.22
CA VAL A 296 -14.78 11.09 -19.79
C VAL A 296 -15.53 10.08 -18.92
N ILE A 297 -16.39 9.25 -19.54
CA ILE A 297 -17.26 8.31 -18.82
C ILE A 297 -16.46 7.33 -17.94
N PRO A 298 -15.39 6.65 -18.40
CA PRO A 298 -14.64 5.73 -17.55
C PRO A 298 -14.06 6.41 -16.31
N ALA A 299 -13.54 7.64 -16.48
CA ALA A 299 -13.00 8.44 -15.38
C ALA A 299 -14.08 8.88 -14.39
N ALA A 300 -15.26 9.26 -14.88
CA ALA A 300 -16.40 9.62 -14.05
C ALA A 300 -16.93 8.43 -13.24
N ILE A 301 -17.06 7.25 -13.88
CA ILE A 301 -17.46 6.01 -13.22
C ILE A 301 -16.43 5.61 -12.16
N TYR A 302 -15.14 5.70 -12.48
CA TYR A 302 -14.07 5.46 -11.52
C TYR A 302 -14.20 6.36 -10.29
N LEU A 303 -14.39 7.68 -10.51
CA LEU A 303 -14.55 8.65 -9.43
C LEU A 303 -15.79 8.34 -8.57
N LEU A 304 -16.90 7.96 -9.21
CA LEU A 304 -18.14 7.61 -8.53
C LEU A 304 -17.96 6.35 -7.68
N LEU A 305 -17.38 5.29 -8.24
CA LEU A 305 -17.10 4.05 -7.51
C LEU A 305 -16.13 4.30 -6.35
N HIS A 306 -15.07 5.07 -6.57
CA HIS A 306 -14.13 5.42 -5.51
C HIS A 306 -14.78 6.28 -4.42
N THR A 307 -15.66 7.21 -4.79
CA THR A 307 -16.41 8.02 -3.80
C THR A 307 -17.36 7.15 -2.99
N ILE A 308 -18.07 6.21 -3.62
CA ILE A 308 -18.93 5.25 -2.93
C ILE A 308 -18.10 4.38 -1.98
N GLU A 309 -16.95 3.90 -2.45
CA GLU A 309 -16.04 3.10 -1.63
C GLU A 309 -15.57 3.89 -0.42
N GLY A 310 -14.95 5.06 -0.63
CA GLY A 310 -14.36 5.87 0.44
C GLY A 310 -15.35 6.48 1.43
N GLN A 311 -16.58 6.82 0.99
CA GLN A 311 -17.58 7.45 1.86
C GLN A 311 -18.53 6.45 2.54
N PHE A 312 -18.78 5.30 1.92
CA PHE A 312 -19.75 4.32 2.43
C PHE A 312 -19.09 2.99 2.76
N VAL A 313 -18.40 2.35 1.82
CA VAL A 313 -17.87 0.99 2.02
C VAL A 313 -16.78 0.96 3.09
N THR A 314 -15.74 1.79 2.98
CA THR A 314 -14.64 1.80 3.96
C THR A 314 -15.14 2.09 5.37
N PRO A 315 -15.96 3.14 5.62
CA PRO A 315 -16.42 3.46 6.97
C PRO A 315 -17.34 2.40 7.59
N ILE A 316 -18.22 1.79 6.78
CA ILE A 316 -19.13 0.73 7.24
C ILE A 316 -18.35 -0.53 7.62
N VAL A 317 -17.33 -0.89 6.84
CA VAL A 317 -16.60 -2.15 7.01
C VAL A 317 -15.45 -2.03 8.04
N LEU A 318 -14.67 -0.95 8.00
CA LEU A 318 -13.51 -0.77 8.90
C LEU A 318 -13.85 -0.03 10.19
N GLY A 319 -14.91 0.78 10.21
CA GLY A 319 -15.27 1.63 11.34
C GLY A 319 -14.30 2.81 11.55
N ARG A 320 -14.72 3.80 12.34
CA ARG A 320 -13.98 5.07 12.55
C ARG A 320 -12.65 4.93 13.32
N ARG A 321 -12.40 3.81 14.02
CA ARG A 321 -11.24 3.63 14.91
C ARG A 321 -9.91 3.47 14.15
N MET A 322 -9.96 3.14 12.86
CA MET A 322 -8.80 2.91 12.00
C MET A 322 -8.34 4.17 11.25
N ALA A 323 -9.03 5.30 11.39
CA ALA A 323 -8.70 6.54 10.67
C ALA A 323 -7.29 7.04 11.01
N ILE A 324 -6.49 7.34 9.99
CA ILE A 324 -5.16 7.94 10.11
C ILE A 324 -5.26 9.38 9.62
N SER A 325 -4.54 10.27 10.29
CA SER A 325 -4.45 11.67 9.87
C SER A 325 -4.03 11.75 8.39
N PRO A 326 -4.76 12.50 7.53
CA PRO A 326 -4.42 12.64 6.11
C PRO A 326 -2.98 13.13 5.89
N LEU A 327 -2.48 13.99 6.79
CA LEU A 327 -1.11 14.51 6.73
C LEU A 327 -0.06 13.41 6.93
N VAL A 328 -0.27 12.52 7.90
CA VAL A 328 0.61 11.38 8.17
C VAL A 328 0.61 10.42 6.99
N LEU A 329 -0.56 10.23 6.37
CA LEU A 329 -0.70 9.39 5.19
C LEU A 329 0.10 9.93 4.00
N ILE A 330 -0.02 11.23 3.71
CA ILE A 330 0.73 11.89 2.63
C ILE A 330 2.24 11.79 2.90
N LEU A 331 2.69 12.09 4.13
CA LEU A 331 4.09 11.96 4.51
C LEU A 331 4.61 10.53 4.36
N ALA A 332 3.83 9.53 4.78
CA ALA A 332 4.19 8.12 4.61
C ALA A 332 4.28 7.75 3.12
N LEU A 333 3.33 8.18 2.29
CA LEU A 333 3.35 7.93 0.85
C LEU A 333 4.56 8.58 0.17
N MET A 334 4.90 9.82 0.56
CA MET A 334 6.11 10.49 0.06
C MET A 334 7.38 9.76 0.51
N LEU A 335 7.45 9.34 1.77
CA LEU A 335 8.61 8.65 2.33
C LEU A 335 8.80 7.27 1.68
N PHE A 336 7.80 6.40 1.72
CA PHE A 336 7.92 5.04 1.19
C PHE A 336 7.95 5.02 -0.34
N GLY A 337 7.23 5.93 -1.01
CA GLY A 337 7.30 6.11 -2.45
C GLY A 337 8.70 6.54 -2.91
N TRP A 338 9.37 7.41 -2.14
CA TRP A 338 10.77 7.78 -2.42
C TRP A 338 11.76 6.66 -2.07
N LEU A 339 11.53 5.92 -0.98
CA LEU A 339 12.42 4.81 -0.57
C LEU A 339 12.40 3.64 -1.56
N TRP A 340 11.21 3.16 -1.94
CA TRP A 340 11.02 1.88 -2.63
C TRP A 340 10.14 1.97 -3.88
N GLY A 341 9.86 3.17 -4.38
CA GLY A 341 9.06 3.39 -5.59
C GLY A 341 7.61 2.92 -5.45
N ILE A 342 7.09 2.28 -6.51
CA ILE A 342 5.69 1.83 -6.59
C ILE A 342 5.36 0.83 -5.48
N ILE A 343 6.29 -0.08 -5.16
CA ILE A 343 6.07 -1.10 -4.11
C ILE A 343 5.98 -0.43 -2.73
N GLY A 344 6.80 0.59 -2.48
CA GLY A 344 6.72 1.37 -1.26
C GLY A 344 5.40 2.13 -1.14
N LEU A 345 4.90 2.70 -2.24
CA LEU A 345 3.61 3.38 -2.27
C LEU A 345 2.45 2.41 -1.92
N LEU A 346 2.46 1.20 -2.47
CA LEU A 346 1.46 0.16 -2.19
C LEU A 346 1.50 -0.31 -0.73
N LEU A 347 2.69 -0.40 -0.14
CA LEU A 347 2.87 -0.86 1.24
C LEU A 347 2.75 0.25 2.28
N ALA A 348 2.82 1.53 1.89
CA ALA A 348 2.86 2.66 2.81
C ALA A 348 1.71 2.65 3.82
N VAL A 349 0.48 2.45 3.33
CA VAL A 349 -0.72 2.49 4.17
C VAL A 349 -0.82 1.29 5.11
N PRO A 350 -0.70 0.04 4.62
CA PRO A 350 -0.64 -1.11 5.52
C PRO A 350 0.47 -0.99 6.58
N LEU A 351 1.66 -0.51 6.21
CA LEU A 351 2.78 -0.35 7.13
C LEU A 351 2.49 0.70 8.21
N ILE A 352 1.99 1.88 7.84
CA ILE A 352 1.70 2.92 8.83
C ILE A 352 0.57 2.51 9.78
N VAL A 353 -0.41 1.74 9.29
CA VAL A 353 -1.48 1.19 10.12
C VAL A 353 -0.94 0.14 11.09
N CYS A 354 -0.07 -0.77 10.63
CA CYS A 354 0.63 -1.72 11.50
C CYS A 354 1.40 -0.99 12.61
N VAL A 355 2.16 0.04 12.25
CA VAL A 355 2.92 0.85 13.20
C VAL A 355 2.00 1.54 14.21
N LYS A 356 0.92 2.17 13.74
CA LYS A 356 -0.09 2.81 14.61
C LYS A 356 -0.71 1.80 15.59
N LEU A 357 -1.11 0.63 15.11
CA LEU A 357 -1.74 -0.42 15.93
C LEU A 357 -0.77 -0.96 17.00
N VAL A 358 0.51 -1.10 16.66
CA VAL A 358 1.55 -1.48 17.64
C VAL A 358 1.74 -0.37 18.68
N LEU A 359 1.91 0.89 18.24
CA LEU A 359 2.11 2.05 19.14
C LEU A 359 0.93 2.25 20.10
N ALA A 360 -0.30 1.96 19.66
CA ALA A 360 -1.50 2.08 20.47
C ALA A 360 -1.57 1.04 21.62
N ARG A 361 -0.73 0.00 21.59
CA ARG A 361 -0.72 -1.09 22.58
C ARG A 361 0.54 -1.12 23.44
N VAL A 362 1.55 -0.32 23.11
CA VAL A 362 2.80 -0.23 23.89
C VAL A 362 2.66 0.86 24.94
N GLU A 363 2.80 0.49 26.21
CA GLU A 363 2.76 1.39 27.35
C GLU A 363 3.74 2.56 27.18
N GLY A 364 3.25 3.80 27.28
CA GLY A 364 4.04 5.02 27.12
C GLY A 364 4.21 5.54 25.67
N LEU A 365 3.75 4.80 24.65
CA LEU A 365 3.79 5.24 23.24
C LEU A 365 2.41 5.60 22.67
N GLU A 366 1.35 5.53 23.48
CA GLU A 366 -0.03 5.89 23.10
C GLU A 366 -0.16 7.33 22.57
N GLY A 367 0.69 8.24 23.06
CA GLY A 367 0.75 9.62 22.57
C GLY A 367 1.12 9.70 21.09
N TRP A 368 2.06 8.86 20.64
CA TRP A 368 2.44 8.77 19.23
C TRP A 368 1.34 8.16 18.38
N ALA A 369 0.63 7.15 18.90
CA ALA A 369 -0.54 6.59 18.23
C ALA A 369 -1.66 7.63 18.03
N ARG A 370 -1.83 8.55 18.99
CA ARG A 370 -2.76 9.70 18.88
C ARG A 370 -2.31 10.73 17.86
N LEU A 371 -1.01 10.97 17.69
CA LEU A 371 -0.49 11.85 16.63
C LEU A 371 -0.69 11.27 15.23
N LEU A 372 -0.73 9.93 15.11
CA LEU A 372 -1.00 9.23 13.85
C LEU A 372 -2.51 9.13 13.52
N ALA A 373 -3.39 9.38 14.49
CA ALA A 373 -4.84 9.41 14.30
C ALA A 373 -5.28 10.79 13.83
#